data_AF-A0A9P5B548-F1
#
_entry.id   AF-A0A9P5B548-F1
#
_cell.length_a   1.000
_cell.length_b   1.000
_cell.length_c   1.000
_cell.angle_alpha   90.00
_cell.angle_beta   90.00
_cell.angle_gamma   90.00
#
_symmetry.space_group_name_H-M   'P 1'
#
loop_
_entity.id
_entity.type
_entity.pdbx_description
1 polymer ?
#
loop_
_entity_poly.entity_id
_entity_poly.type
_entity_poly.pdbx_seq_one_letter_code
_entity_poly.pdbx_strand_id
1 'polypeptide(L)'
;MGGYDTHNRVPKFDCCPEIRVGLDEPSFNDTYLNRGTHNNKGAQEKGTTEVPEAYSQSEICEPKKAWDNWLKVKETTPREGIKITEDYEPDEGSNGTKSVEPWGIHALPLDYAPIKPYVEKAHNVVKFEREGNCVHCHEALESGKGFQPMCPHDGCEAMGHLDCWSKHALKGEPKEMLLPLSCTCPSCGGKINWSDMMKELTLRVRGPKEVAKLLKKKRRTKKEIAAEAEAEEDI
;
A
#
# COMPACT_ATOMS: atom_id res chain seq x y z
N MET A 1 8.55 47.18 -48.32
CA MET A 1 9.01 47.72 -47.02
C MET A 1 7.88 47.53 -46.04
N GLY A 2 8.11 46.83 -44.94
CA GLY A 2 7.11 46.57 -43.89
C GLY A 2 7.28 45.15 -43.35
N GLY A 3 8.30 44.96 -42.51
CA GLY A 3 8.63 43.68 -41.88
C GLY A 3 7.63 43.32 -40.78
N TYR A 4 7.41 42.03 -40.63
CA TYR A 4 6.69 41.41 -39.52
C TYR A 4 7.74 40.97 -38.48
N ASP A 5 7.85 41.72 -37.40
CA ASP A 5 8.69 41.36 -36.26
C ASP A 5 8.03 40.26 -35.43
N THR A 6 8.76 39.17 -35.31
CA THR A 6 8.57 38.05 -34.40
C THR A 6 8.88 38.48 -32.97
N HIS A 7 7.97 38.25 -32.00
CA HIS A 7 8.33 37.91 -30.62
C HIS A 7 7.12 37.36 -29.87
N ASN A 8 6.90 36.05 -29.97
CA ASN A 8 5.99 35.31 -29.09
C ASN A 8 6.76 35.00 -27.79
N ARG A 9 6.45 35.70 -26.70
CA ARG A 9 6.98 35.41 -25.36
C ARG A 9 6.33 34.14 -24.83
N VAL A 10 7.10 33.06 -24.75
CA VAL A 10 6.77 31.88 -23.95
C VAL A 10 6.84 32.28 -22.47
N PRO A 11 5.82 31.98 -21.62
CA PRO A 11 5.98 32.10 -20.18
C PRO A 11 6.97 31.04 -19.71
N LYS A 12 8.11 31.46 -19.17
CA LYS A 12 9.02 30.59 -18.42
C LYS A 12 8.34 30.23 -17.10
N PHE A 13 8.10 28.95 -16.89
CA PHE A 13 7.70 28.40 -15.59
C PHE A 13 8.94 27.82 -14.92
N ASP A 14 9.56 28.61 -14.03
CA ASP A 14 10.72 28.22 -13.24
C ASP A 14 10.30 27.39 -12.01
N CYS A 15 9.71 26.21 -12.21
CA CYS A 15 9.31 25.30 -11.10
C CYS A 15 9.54 23.80 -11.38
N CYS A 16 10.44 23.46 -12.31
CA CYS A 16 10.95 22.09 -12.45
C CYS A 16 12.44 22.14 -12.72
N PRO A 17 13.31 21.63 -11.82
CA PRO A 17 14.60 21.13 -12.29
C PRO A 17 14.27 19.97 -13.21
N GLU A 18 14.73 20.04 -14.47
CA GLU A 18 14.70 18.92 -15.39
C GLU A 18 15.25 17.67 -14.67
N ILE A 19 14.39 16.69 -14.38
CA ILE A 19 14.87 15.34 -14.11
C ILE A 19 15.36 14.80 -15.45
N ARG A 20 16.64 15.08 -15.74
CA ARG A 20 17.38 14.47 -16.83
C ARG A 20 17.58 13.00 -16.45
N VAL A 21 16.65 12.14 -16.86
CA VAL A 21 16.86 10.69 -16.83
C VAL A 21 17.90 10.39 -17.91
N GLY A 22 19.17 10.42 -17.53
CA GLY A 22 20.25 9.88 -18.35
C GLY A 22 20.05 8.38 -18.48
N LEU A 23 19.50 7.95 -19.62
CA LEU A 23 19.61 6.57 -20.07
C LEU A 23 21.03 6.38 -20.64
N ASP A 24 21.99 6.22 -19.75
CA ASP A 24 23.27 5.61 -20.09
C ASP A 24 23.35 4.27 -19.34
N GLU A 25 23.14 3.18 -20.10
CA GLU A 25 23.38 1.82 -19.63
C GLU A 25 24.87 1.64 -19.30
N PRO A 26 25.25 1.21 -18.08
CA PRO A 26 26.57 0.65 -17.88
C PRO A 26 26.51 -0.85 -18.16
N SER A 27 27.20 -1.24 -19.24
CA SER A 27 27.54 -2.61 -19.56
C SER A 27 28.17 -3.32 -18.36
N PHE A 28 27.48 -4.33 -17.84
CA PHE A 28 27.95 -5.16 -16.75
C PHE A 28 28.92 -6.21 -17.32
N ASN A 29 30.22 -6.02 -17.09
CA ASN A 29 31.21 -7.10 -17.21
C ASN A 29 31.95 -7.24 -15.88
N ASP A 30 31.94 -8.47 -15.39
CA ASP A 30 32.58 -8.96 -14.17
C ASP A 30 34.05 -8.57 -14.06
N THR A 31 34.53 -8.27 -12.84
CA THR A 31 35.53 -9.12 -12.18
C THR A 31 36.01 -8.63 -10.80
N TYR A 32 36.31 -9.63 -9.97
CA TYR A 32 37.31 -9.71 -8.90
C TYR A 32 37.02 -9.22 -7.46
N LEU A 33 36.92 -10.25 -6.61
CA LEU A 33 37.22 -10.31 -5.18
C LEU A 33 38.60 -9.75 -4.78
N ASN A 34 38.64 -9.30 -3.52
CA ASN A 34 39.70 -9.34 -2.50
C ASN A 34 40.46 -8.05 -2.09
N ARG A 35 40.26 -7.75 -0.79
CA ARG A 35 41.21 -7.37 0.28
C ARG A 35 42.24 -6.25 0.03
N GLY A 36 42.27 -5.33 0.99
CA GLY A 36 43.48 -4.56 1.29
C GLY A 36 43.23 -3.41 2.25
N THR A 37 43.43 -3.67 3.55
CA THR A 37 43.58 -2.66 4.60
C THR A 37 44.76 -1.74 4.31
N HIS A 38 44.57 -0.41 4.36
CA HIS A 38 45.65 0.52 4.71
C HIS A 38 45.11 1.77 5.40
N ASN A 39 45.65 2.00 6.60
CA ASN A 39 45.58 3.25 7.34
C ASN A 39 46.14 4.41 6.52
N ASN A 40 45.54 5.60 6.62
CA ASN A 40 46.35 6.81 6.69
C ASN A 40 45.68 7.92 7.52
N LYS A 41 46.52 8.57 8.32
CA LYS A 41 46.20 9.68 9.23
C LYS A 41 46.23 11.01 8.47
N GLY A 42 45.41 11.94 8.93
CA GLY A 42 45.74 13.36 8.97
C GLY A 42 45.09 14.23 7.90
N ALA A 43 44.11 15.04 8.32
CA ALA A 43 44.13 16.51 8.19
C ALA A 43 42.81 17.06 8.75
N GLN A 44 42.94 17.89 9.78
CA GLN A 44 41.88 18.80 10.23
C GLN A 44 41.71 19.89 9.17
N GLU A 45 40.51 20.02 8.61
CA GLU A 45 40.04 21.29 8.05
C GLU A 45 38.74 21.67 8.74
N LYS A 46 38.82 22.77 9.51
CA LYS A 46 37.68 23.46 10.09
C LYS A 46 37.01 24.25 8.96
N GLY A 47 36.00 23.66 8.34
CA GLY A 47 35.05 24.36 7.48
C GLY A 47 33.77 24.61 8.25
N THR A 48 33.63 25.78 8.87
CA THR A 48 32.34 26.33 9.28
C THR A 48 31.56 26.69 8.03
N THR A 49 30.83 25.73 7.47
CA THR A 49 29.74 26.03 6.54
C THR A 49 28.49 26.28 7.38
N GLU A 50 28.24 27.56 7.62
CA GLU A 50 26.93 28.07 8.02
C GLU A 50 25.90 27.52 7.02
N VAL A 51 24.98 26.71 7.52
CA VAL A 51 23.82 26.24 6.74
C VAL A 51 22.89 27.45 6.64
N PRO A 52 22.50 27.94 5.44
CA PRO A 52 21.54 29.02 5.35
C PRO A 52 20.18 28.51 5.82
N GLU A 53 19.88 28.88 7.06
CA GLU A 53 18.57 28.89 7.68
C GLU A 53 17.68 29.86 6.91
N ALA A 54 16.94 29.34 5.92
CA ALA A 54 15.64 29.82 5.44
C ALA A 54 15.35 29.24 4.05
N TYR A 55 14.99 27.95 3.99
CA TYR A 55 14.00 27.57 3.00
C TYR A 55 12.67 28.06 3.57
N SER A 56 12.11 29.13 3.00
CA SER A 56 10.77 29.54 3.40
C SER A 56 9.84 28.38 3.05
N GLN A 57 9.11 27.90 4.06
CA GLN A 57 8.12 26.83 3.96
C GLN A 57 7.03 27.10 2.88
N SER A 58 7.02 28.30 2.27
CA SER A 58 6.01 28.81 1.35
C SER A 58 6.21 28.44 -0.12
N GLU A 59 7.37 27.92 -0.54
CA GLU A 59 7.68 27.66 -1.97
C GLU A 59 7.96 26.18 -2.31
N ILE A 60 7.71 25.26 -1.39
CA ILE A 60 7.52 23.85 -1.79
C ILE A 60 6.13 23.78 -2.41
N CYS A 61 6.06 23.65 -3.73
CA CYS A 61 4.82 23.29 -4.40
C CYS A 61 4.28 22.04 -3.72
N GLU A 62 3.14 22.17 -3.02
CA GLU A 62 2.46 21.06 -2.36
C GLU A 62 2.41 19.88 -3.35
N PRO A 63 3.08 18.74 -3.07
CA PRO A 63 3.36 17.72 -4.09
C PRO A 63 2.12 17.22 -4.82
N LYS A 64 0.98 17.22 -4.13
CA LYS A 64 -0.31 16.87 -4.72
C LYS A 64 -0.78 17.91 -5.74
N LYS A 65 -0.63 19.21 -5.47
CA LYS A 65 -0.96 20.27 -6.44
C LYS A 65 -0.11 20.13 -7.70
N ALA A 66 1.19 19.81 -7.56
CA ALA A 66 2.05 19.54 -8.71
C ALA A 66 1.55 18.33 -9.52
N TRP A 67 1.20 17.23 -8.84
CA TRP A 67 0.64 16.02 -9.45
C TRP A 67 -0.68 16.31 -10.19
N ASP A 68 -1.62 17.01 -9.55
CA ASP A 68 -2.92 17.34 -10.13
C ASP A 68 -2.79 18.29 -11.32
N ASN A 69 -1.86 19.25 -11.26
CA ASN A 69 -1.57 20.14 -12.38
C ASN A 69 -0.96 19.36 -13.54
N TRP A 70 -0.08 18.40 -13.28
CA TRP A 70 0.47 17.53 -14.32
C TRP A 70 -0.62 16.69 -15.00
N LEU A 71 -1.55 16.12 -14.23
CA LEU A 71 -2.70 15.38 -14.77
C LEU A 71 -3.56 16.26 -15.69
N LYS A 72 -3.81 17.52 -15.30
CA LYS A 72 -4.56 18.50 -16.12
C LYS A 72 -3.82 18.83 -17.41
N VAL A 73 -2.52 19.14 -17.33
CA VAL A 73 -1.70 19.49 -18.50
C VAL A 73 -1.59 18.33 -19.49
N LYS A 74 -1.57 17.10 -18.99
CA LYS A 74 -1.54 15.89 -19.84
C LYS A 74 -2.91 15.43 -20.31
N GLU A 75 -3.99 16.05 -19.82
CA GLU A 75 -5.37 15.63 -20.09
C GLU A 75 -5.60 14.14 -19.77
N THR A 76 -4.92 13.65 -18.73
CA THR A 76 -5.01 12.25 -18.31
C THR A 76 -5.70 12.13 -16.96
N THR A 77 -6.48 11.06 -16.80
CA THR A 77 -7.05 10.69 -15.50
C THR A 77 -6.43 9.40 -14.98
N PRO A 78 -6.27 9.23 -13.65
CA PRO A 78 -5.90 7.96 -13.07
C PRO A 78 -6.87 6.85 -13.53
N ARG A 79 -6.34 5.64 -13.71
CA ARG A 79 -7.16 4.47 -14.04
C ARG A 79 -8.22 4.25 -12.96
N GLU A 80 -9.41 3.86 -13.38
CA GLU A 80 -10.46 3.45 -12.45
C GLU A 80 -9.96 2.33 -11.51
N GLY A 81 -10.27 2.45 -10.22
CA GLY A 81 -9.84 1.51 -9.18
C GLY A 81 -8.52 1.87 -8.48
N ILE A 82 -7.76 2.88 -8.95
CA ILE A 82 -6.61 3.41 -8.21
C ILE A 82 -7.12 4.48 -7.22
N LYS A 83 -6.90 4.25 -5.91
CA LYS A 83 -7.20 5.23 -4.86
C LYS A 83 -6.00 6.15 -4.65
N ILE A 84 -6.20 7.45 -4.78
CA ILE A 84 -5.22 8.48 -4.45
C ILE A 84 -5.60 9.06 -3.08
N THR A 85 -4.68 9.03 -2.13
CA THR A 85 -4.88 9.56 -0.77
C THR A 85 -3.73 10.47 -0.37
N GLU A 86 -4.02 11.41 0.51
CA GLU A 86 -3.08 12.36 1.09
C GLU A 86 -3.10 12.19 2.62
N ASP A 87 -1.96 12.44 3.26
CA ASP A 87 -1.81 12.39 4.71
C ASP A 87 -0.74 13.42 5.13
N TYR A 88 -1.20 14.68 5.21
CA TYR A 88 -0.37 15.83 5.57
C TYR A 88 -0.30 15.98 7.08
N GLU A 89 0.77 16.63 7.55
CA GLU A 89 0.91 16.98 8.96
C GLU A 89 -0.33 17.76 9.44
N PRO A 90 -0.95 17.35 10.56
CA PRO A 90 -2.09 18.07 11.10
C PRO A 90 -1.70 19.48 11.53
N ASP A 91 -2.59 20.44 11.26
CA ASP A 91 -2.37 21.84 11.62
C ASP A 91 -2.30 22.00 13.15
N GLU A 92 -1.26 22.66 13.69
CA GLU A 92 -1.10 22.92 15.12
C GLU A 92 -2.14 23.97 15.57
N GLY A 93 -3.41 23.55 15.73
CA GLY A 93 -4.50 24.41 16.13
C GLY A 93 -4.34 24.91 17.58
N SER A 94 -3.85 26.15 17.75
CA SER A 94 -4.05 27.16 18.83
C SER A 94 -4.31 26.76 20.30
N ASN A 95 -4.14 25.50 20.72
CA ASN A 95 -4.35 25.11 22.11
C ASN A 95 -3.46 23.93 22.51
N GLY A 96 -2.14 24.06 22.27
CA GLY A 96 -1.06 23.44 23.06
C GLY A 96 -1.06 21.91 23.27
N THR A 97 -1.96 21.18 22.61
CA THR A 97 -2.06 19.72 22.68
C THR A 97 -1.59 19.17 21.35
N LYS A 98 -0.29 18.87 21.28
CA LYS A 98 0.32 18.16 20.14
C LYS A 98 -0.52 16.93 19.85
N SER A 99 -1.08 16.84 18.64
CA SER A 99 -1.75 15.62 18.19
C SER A 99 -0.74 14.47 18.22
N VAL A 100 -1.07 13.41 18.96
CA VAL A 100 -0.18 12.26 19.20
C VAL A 100 -0.25 11.22 18.07
N GLU A 101 -1.18 11.39 17.12
CA GLU A 101 -1.38 10.41 16.05
C GLU A 101 -0.23 10.46 15.02
N PRO A 102 0.30 9.29 14.60
CA PRO A 102 1.30 9.24 13.55
C PRO A 102 0.67 9.67 12.22
N TRP A 103 1.43 10.43 11.42
CA TRP A 103 1.02 10.93 10.11
C TRP A 103 2.05 10.56 9.03
N GLY A 104 1.65 10.74 7.77
CA GLY A 104 2.48 10.49 6.60
C GLY A 104 2.99 9.04 6.57
N ILE A 105 4.30 8.86 6.38
CA ILE A 105 4.89 7.51 6.30
C ILE A 105 4.80 6.74 7.63
N HIS A 106 4.64 7.44 8.76
CA HIS A 106 4.56 6.82 10.08
C HIS A 106 3.16 6.25 10.37
N ALA A 107 2.13 6.73 9.69
CA ALA A 107 0.77 6.20 9.77
C ALA A 107 0.59 4.89 8.97
N LEU A 108 1.51 4.60 8.05
CA LEU A 108 1.38 3.43 7.17
C LEU A 108 1.60 2.13 7.96
N PRO A 109 0.62 1.21 7.96
CA PRO A 109 0.77 -0.07 8.63
C PRO A 109 1.85 -0.89 7.92
N LEU A 110 2.91 -1.25 8.66
CA LEU A 110 4.05 -2.02 8.15
C LEU A 110 3.80 -3.55 8.20
N ASP A 111 2.63 -3.97 8.67
CA ASP A 111 2.25 -5.37 8.83
C ASP A 111 0.84 -5.66 8.30
N TYR A 112 0.38 -6.89 8.51
CA TYR A 112 -0.94 -7.34 8.08
C TYR A 112 -2.07 -7.00 9.07
N ALA A 113 -1.83 -6.18 10.11
CA ALA A 113 -2.87 -5.81 11.08
C ALA A 113 -4.16 -5.26 10.42
N PRO A 114 -4.11 -4.43 9.36
CA PRO A 114 -5.34 -3.91 8.74
C PRO A 114 -6.26 -4.98 8.15
N ILE A 115 -5.71 -6.12 7.71
CA ILE A 115 -6.49 -7.22 7.13
C ILE A 115 -6.73 -8.36 8.12
N LYS A 116 -6.34 -8.19 9.39
CA LYS A 116 -6.49 -9.23 10.42
C LYS A 116 -7.92 -9.79 10.52
N PRO A 117 -9.00 -8.98 10.53
CA PRO A 117 -10.37 -9.51 10.62
C PRO A 117 -10.70 -10.45 9.46
N TYR A 118 -10.26 -10.09 8.25
CA TYR A 118 -10.46 -10.90 7.06
C TYR A 118 -9.65 -12.20 7.12
N VAL A 119 -8.38 -12.14 7.52
CA VAL A 119 -7.52 -13.33 7.70
C VAL A 119 -8.08 -14.26 8.78
N GLU A 120 -8.57 -13.71 9.90
CA GLU A 120 -9.18 -14.48 10.99
C GLU A 120 -10.46 -15.20 10.53
N LYS A 121 -11.33 -14.50 9.79
CA LYS A 121 -12.53 -15.08 9.19
C LYS A 121 -12.18 -16.26 8.28
N ALA A 122 -11.28 -16.04 7.32
CA ALA A 122 -10.87 -17.08 6.36
C ALA A 122 -10.20 -18.27 7.05
N HIS A 123 -9.33 -18.00 8.01
CA HIS A 123 -8.69 -19.04 8.83
C HIS A 123 -9.72 -19.88 9.59
N ASN A 124 -10.74 -19.26 10.20
CA ASN A 124 -11.76 -19.98 10.96
C ASN A 124 -12.64 -20.85 10.04
N VAL A 125 -13.05 -20.35 8.88
CA VAL A 125 -13.83 -21.15 7.91
C VAL A 125 -13.05 -22.38 7.46
N VAL A 126 -11.80 -22.22 7.03
CA VAL A 126 -10.97 -23.32 6.53
C VAL A 126 -10.61 -24.30 7.65
N LYS A 127 -10.32 -23.80 8.86
CA LYS A 127 -10.01 -24.64 10.02
C LYS A 127 -11.17 -25.55 10.44
N PHE A 128 -12.41 -25.09 10.24
CA PHE A 128 -13.62 -25.85 10.57
C PHE A 128 -14.26 -26.51 9.35
N GLU A 129 -13.54 -26.59 8.22
CA GLU A 129 -14.00 -27.24 6.98
C GLU A 129 -15.36 -26.69 6.48
N ARG A 130 -15.56 -25.38 6.61
CA ARG A 130 -16.79 -24.67 6.23
C ARG A 130 -16.68 -24.02 4.85
N GLU A 131 -15.72 -24.43 4.01
CA GLU A 131 -15.56 -23.86 2.66
C GLU A 131 -16.78 -24.12 1.77
N GLY A 132 -17.48 -25.24 1.97
CA GLY A 132 -18.70 -25.59 1.28
C GLY A 132 -18.50 -25.79 -0.22
N ASN A 133 -19.39 -25.20 -1.02
CA ASN A 133 -19.34 -25.31 -2.48
C ASN A 133 -18.85 -24.00 -3.11
N CYS A 134 -18.19 -24.11 -4.26
CA CYS A 134 -17.77 -22.96 -5.03
C CYS A 134 -19.00 -22.12 -5.42
N VAL A 135 -18.96 -20.82 -5.10
CA VAL A 135 -20.06 -19.88 -5.39
C VAL A 135 -20.37 -19.68 -6.88
N HIS A 136 -19.55 -20.23 -7.79
CA HIS A 136 -19.71 -20.07 -9.24
C HIS A 136 -20.06 -21.37 -9.98
N CYS A 137 -19.36 -22.47 -9.69
CA CYS A 137 -19.62 -23.77 -10.34
C CYS A 137 -20.44 -24.72 -9.48
N HIS A 138 -20.68 -24.39 -8.20
CA HIS A 138 -21.41 -25.20 -7.23
C HIS A 138 -20.81 -26.57 -6.90
N GLU A 139 -19.62 -26.87 -7.43
CA GLU A 139 -18.83 -28.05 -7.04
C GLU A 139 -18.24 -27.87 -5.63
N ALA A 140 -18.05 -28.99 -4.92
CA ALA A 140 -17.51 -29.00 -3.57
C ALA A 140 -16.06 -28.49 -3.54
N LEU A 141 -15.73 -27.65 -2.57
CA LEU A 141 -14.37 -27.19 -2.32
C LEU A 141 -13.68 -28.17 -1.38
N GLU A 142 -12.68 -28.90 -1.88
CA GLU A 142 -11.90 -29.81 -1.06
C GLU A 142 -10.99 -29.03 -0.10
N SER A 143 -11.14 -29.23 1.22
CA SER A 143 -10.32 -28.55 2.23
C SER A 143 -8.83 -28.86 2.04
N GLY A 144 -8.01 -27.81 2.11
CA GLY A 144 -6.55 -27.91 1.96
C GLY A 144 -6.04 -28.18 0.55
N LYS A 145 -6.91 -28.21 -0.48
CA LYS A 145 -6.50 -28.43 -1.87
C LYS A 145 -6.89 -27.29 -2.80
N GLY A 146 -5.99 -26.99 -3.73
CA GLY A 146 -6.19 -25.93 -4.72
C GLY A 146 -6.19 -24.52 -4.12
N PHE A 147 -6.43 -23.54 -4.98
CA PHE A 147 -6.54 -22.14 -4.60
C PHE A 147 -8.02 -21.76 -4.49
N GLN A 148 -8.45 -21.47 -3.27
CA GLN A 148 -9.85 -21.20 -2.96
C GLN A 148 -10.00 -19.82 -2.29
N PRO A 149 -9.99 -18.71 -3.06
CA PRO A 149 -10.18 -17.38 -2.49
C PRO A 149 -11.55 -17.21 -1.81
N MET A 150 -11.56 -16.40 -0.75
CA MET A 150 -12.76 -16.02 -0.01
C MET A 150 -13.17 -14.56 -0.30
N CYS A 151 -14.45 -14.24 -0.15
CA CYS A 151 -14.91 -12.86 -0.15
C CYS A 151 -14.32 -12.06 1.05
N PRO A 152 -13.75 -10.85 0.85
CA PRO A 152 -13.23 -10.03 1.93
C PRO A 152 -14.31 -9.41 2.83
N HIS A 153 -15.52 -9.15 2.32
CA HIS A 153 -16.59 -8.49 3.08
C HIS A 153 -16.99 -9.23 4.35
N ASP A 154 -17.23 -8.46 5.41
CA ASP A 154 -17.59 -8.98 6.72
C ASP A 154 -18.90 -9.78 6.68
N GLY A 155 -18.96 -10.87 7.45
CA GLY A 155 -20.11 -11.79 7.50
C GLY A 155 -20.31 -12.65 6.24
N CYS A 156 -19.61 -12.39 5.13
CA CYS A 156 -19.69 -13.20 3.93
C CYS A 156 -18.58 -14.26 3.90
N GLU A 157 -18.97 -15.54 3.95
CA GLU A 157 -18.08 -16.70 3.89
C GLU A 157 -18.01 -17.32 2.46
N ALA A 158 -18.48 -16.61 1.44
CA ALA A 158 -18.43 -17.08 0.05
C ALA A 158 -17.00 -17.42 -0.39
N MET A 159 -16.79 -18.67 -0.82
CA MET A 159 -15.53 -19.18 -1.36
C MET A 159 -15.73 -19.78 -2.75
N GLY A 160 -14.65 -19.92 -3.51
CA GLY A 160 -14.70 -20.55 -4.82
C GLY A 160 -13.32 -20.85 -5.37
N HIS A 161 -13.25 -21.64 -6.44
CA HIS A 161 -11.99 -21.87 -7.15
C HIS A 161 -11.43 -20.54 -7.69
N LEU A 162 -10.11 -20.34 -7.62
CA LEU A 162 -9.44 -19.15 -8.15
C LEU A 162 -9.78 -18.91 -9.63
N ASP A 163 -9.80 -19.98 -10.44
CA ASP A 163 -10.12 -19.89 -11.86
C ASP A 163 -11.58 -19.47 -12.09
N CYS A 164 -12.50 -19.90 -11.22
CA CYS A 164 -13.90 -19.49 -11.29
C CYS A 164 -14.06 -18.01 -10.95
N TRP A 165 -13.39 -17.55 -9.89
CA TRP A 165 -13.35 -16.14 -9.52
C TRP A 165 -12.77 -15.27 -10.63
N SER A 166 -11.64 -15.68 -11.22
CA SER A 166 -10.99 -14.94 -12.31
C SER A 166 -11.89 -14.84 -13.54
N LYS A 167 -12.49 -15.95 -13.98
CA LYS A 167 -13.45 -15.96 -15.10
C LYS A 167 -14.67 -15.10 -14.84
N HIS A 168 -15.19 -15.11 -13.61
CA HIS A 168 -16.31 -14.26 -13.23
C HIS A 168 -15.92 -12.77 -13.25
N ALA A 169 -14.75 -12.43 -12.70
CA ALA A 169 -14.25 -11.07 -12.62
C ALA A 169 -13.92 -10.46 -13.99
N LEU A 170 -13.47 -11.28 -14.95
CA LEU A 170 -13.16 -10.86 -16.33
C LEU A 170 -14.39 -10.90 -17.26
N LYS A 171 -15.58 -11.22 -16.74
CA LYS A 171 -16.78 -11.28 -17.56
C LYS A 171 -17.16 -9.88 -18.04
N GLY A 172 -17.02 -9.63 -19.33
CA GLY A 172 -17.30 -8.33 -19.95
C GLY A 172 -16.05 -7.48 -20.20
N GLU A 173 -14.89 -7.92 -19.70
CA GLU A 173 -13.60 -7.30 -20.01
C GLU A 173 -13.07 -7.75 -21.39
N PRO A 174 -12.14 -6.99 -22.01
CA PRO A 174 -11.47 -7.41 -23.22
C PRO A 174 -10.80 -8.78 -23.06
N LYS A 175 -10.84 -9.60 -24.11
CA LYS A 175 -10.28 -10.98 -24.09
C LYS A 175 -8.79 -11.06 -23.79
N GLU A 176 -8.06 -9.96 -23.98
CA GLU A 176 -6.63 -9.84 -23.70
C GLU A 176 -6.33 -9.57 -22.22
N MET A 177 -7.35 -9.19 -21.43
CA MET A 177 -7.18 -8.94 -20.00
C MET A 177 -7.07 -10.27 -19.24
N LEU A 178 -5.92 -10.50 -18.62
CA LEU A 178 -5.65 -11.70 -17.83
C LEU A 178 -5.83 -11.49 -16.33
N LEU A 179 -5.62 -10.26 -15.86
CA LEU A 179 -5.62 -9.92 -14.44
C LEU A 179 -6.85 -9.06 -14.11
N PRO A 180 -7.79 -9.59 -13.31
CA PRO A 180 -8.89 -8.79 -12.81
C PRO A 180 -8.39 -7.71 -11.85
N LEU A 181 -9.01 -6.53 -11.92
CA LEU A 181 -8.78 -5.48 -10.92
C LEU A 181 -9.74 -5.58 -9.74
N SER A 182 -11.01 -5.86 -10.04
CA SER A 182 -12.07 -5.98 -9.06
C SER A 182 -13.11 -6.98 -9.54
N CYS A 183 -13.96 -7.45 -8.63
CA CYS A 183 -15.10 -8.29 -8.98
C CYS A 183 -16.25 -8.02 -8.02
N THR A 184 -17.45 -8.50 -8.35
CA THR A 184 -18.60 -8.43 -7.45
C THR A 184 -18.85 -9.82 -6.87
N CYS A 185 -19.03 -9.90 -5.55
CA CYS A 185 -19.38 -11.16 -4.90
C CYS A 185 -20.80 -11.57 -5.30
N PRO A 186 -21.04 -12.78 -5.84
CA PRO A 186 -22.39 -13.23 -6.17
C PRO A 186 -23.26 -13.48 -4.92
N SER A 187 -22.64 -13.70 -3.75
CA SER A 187 -23.36 -14.00 -2.50
C SER A 187 -23.81 -12.76 -1.75
N CYS A 188 -22.93 -11.76 -1.57
CA CYS A 188 -23.25 -10.55 -0.81
C CYS A 188 -23.42 -9.29 -1.67
N GLY A 189 -23.14 -9.36 -2.98
CA GLY A 189 -23.20 -8.22 -3.90
C GLY A 189 -22.07 -7.18 -3.70
N GLY A 190 -21.17 -7.39 -2.75
CA GLY A 190 -20.10 -6.45 -2.45
C GLY A 190 -19.01 -6.41 -3.52
N LYS A 191 -18.49 -5.22 -3.82
CA LYS A 191 -17.32 -5.04 -4.70
C LYS A 191 -16.05 -5.47 -3.97
N ILE A 192 -15.29 -6.36 -4.59
CA ILE A 192 -14.06 -6.97 -4.08
C ILE A 192 -12.89 -6.36 -4.85
N ASN A 193 -11.90 -5.87 -4.13
CA ASN A 193 -10.60 -5.57 -4.73
C ASN A 193 -9.81 -6.87 -4.91
N TRP A 194 -9.42 -7.18 -6.14
CA TRP A 194 -8.74 -8.43 -6.46
C TRP A 194 -7.43 -8.58 -5.67
N SER A 195 -6.69 -7.49 -5.48
CA SER A 195 -5.42 -7.52 -4.74
C SER A 195 -5.60 -7.92 -3.28
N ASP A 196 -6.67 -7.48 -2.62
CA ASP A 196 -6.91 -7.80 -1.21
C ASP A 196 -7.36 -9.25 -1.04
N MET A 197 -8.17 -9.76 -1.97
CA MET A 197 -8.54 -11.18 -2.01
C MET A 197 -7.31 -12.08 -2.22
N MET A 198 -6.40 -11.70 -3.13
CA MET A 198 -5.15 -12.45 -3.35
C MET A 198 -4.18 -12.33 -2.17
N LYS A 199 -4.14 -11.18 -1.48
CA LYS A 199 -3.30 -10.96 -0.30
C LYS A 199 -3.64 -11.94 0.81
N GLU A 200 -4.93 -12.14 1.13
CA GLU A 200 -5.34 -13.18 2.10
C GLU A 200 -5.00 -14.57 1.60
N LEU A 201 -5.37 -14.91 0.36
CA LEU A 201 -5.16 -16.25 -0.19
C LEU A 201 -3.68 -16.67 -0.11
N THR A 202 -2.79 -15.78 -0.54
CA THR A 202 -1.35 -16.05 -0.51
C THR A 202 -0.80 -16.12 0.91
N LEU A 203 -1.31 -15.30 1.84
CA LEU A 203 -0.94 -15.36 3.25
C LEU A 203 -1.36 -16.70 3.88
N ARG A 204 -2.56 -17.19 3.58
CA ARG A 204 -3.06 -18.48 4.08
C ARG A 204 -2.30 -19.66 3.51
N VAL A 205 -2.05 -19.69 2.19
CA VAL A 205 -1.40 -20.84 1.53
C VAL A 205 0.10 -20.87 1.78
N ARG A 206 0.78 -19.72 1.76
CA ARG A 206 2.26 -19.65 1.77
C ARG A 206 2.83 -19.04 3.04
N GLY A 207 2.03 -18.32 3.83
CA GLY A 207 2.46 -17.59 5.03
C GLY A 207 1.90 -18.12 6.35
N PRO A 208 1.86 -19.44 6.63
CA PRO A 208 1.23 -19.96 7.85
C PRO A 208 1.88 -19.40 9.14
N LYS A 209 3.18 -19.08 9.11
CA LYS A 209 3.89 -18.43 10.22
C LYS A 209 3.41 -17.00 10.46
N GLU A 210 3.19 -16.24 9.39
CA GLU A 210 2.68 -14.87 9.46
C GLU A 210 1.23 -14.85 9.95
N VAL A 211 0.38 -15.76 9.45
CA VAL A 211 -0.99 -15.95 9.96
C VAL A 211 -0.98 -16.30 11.45
N ALA A 212 -0.17 -17.26 11.85
CA ALA A 212 -0.05 -17.64 13.26
C ALA A 212 0.44 -16.47 14.13
N LYS A 213 1.34 -15.62 13.64
CA LYS A 213 1.78 -14.41 14.35
C LYS A 213 0.66 -13.37 14.45
N LEU A 214 -0.08 -13.15 13.36
CA LEU A 214 -1.16 -12.17 13.26
C LEU A 214 -2.36 -12.51 14.16
N LEU A 215 -2.69 -13.81 14.25
CA LEU A 215 -3.83 -14.32 15.02
C LEU A 215 -3.51 -14.61 16.50
N LYS A 216 -2.24 -14.51 16.93
CA LYS A 216 -1.90 -14.63 18.35
C LYS A 216 -2.59 -13.52 19.13
N LYS A 217 -3.39 -13.91 20.13
CA LYS A 217 -3.85 -12.98 21.17
C LYS A 217 -2.62 -12.42 21.88
N LYS A 218 -2.53 -11.10 22.01
CA LYS A 218 -1.49 -10.45 22.81
C LYS A 218 -1.57 -11.07 24.21
N ARG A 219 -0.45 -11.59 24.75
CA ARG A 219 -0.42 -12.10 26.13
C ARG A 219 -0.81 -10.94 27.03
N ARG A 220 -1.93 -11.09 27.74
CA ARG A 220 -2.35 -10.12 28.76
C ARG A 220 -1.21 -10.00 29.77
N THR A 221 -0.83 -8.77 30.07
CA THR A 221 0.15 -8.51 31.13
C THR A 221 -0.51 -8.75 32.49
N LYS A 222 0.29 -9.09 33.51
CA LYS A 222 -0.21 -9.30 34.87
C LYS A 222 -1.00 -8.08 35.39
N LYS A 223 -0.67 -6.88 34.90
CA LYS A 223 -1.34 -5.61 35.23
C LYS A 223 -2.74 -5.51 34.61
N GLU A 224 -2.91 -5.95 33.36
CA GLU A 224 -4.22 -5.96 32.69
C GLU A 224 -5.15 -7.03 33.30
N ILE A 225 -4.60 -8.18 33.70
CA ILE A 225 -5.37 -9.23 34.38
C ILE A 225 -5.81 -8.77 35.79
N ALA A 226 -4.95 -8.06 36.52
CA ALA A 226 -5.30 -7.52 37.84
C ALA A 226 -6.37 -6.42 37.75
N ALA A 227 -6.27 -5.52 36.76
CA ALA A 227 -7.24 -4.43 36.59
C ALA A 227 -8.64 -4.92 36.18
N GLU A 228 -8.75 -6.00 35.40
CA GLU A 228 -10.03 -6.60 35.02
C GLU A 228 -10.67 -7.36 36.20
N ALA A 229 -9.85 -8.02 37.04
CA ALA A 229 -10.32 -8.69 38.26
C ALA A 229 -10.79 -7.69 39.33
N GLU A 230 -10.12 -6.54 39.48
CA GLU A 230 -10.54 -5.47 40.39
C GLU A 230 -11.80 -4.74 39.90
N ALA A 231 -12.07 -4.73 38.58
CA ALA A 231 -13.27 -4.12 38.00
C ALA A 231 -14.52 -5.03 38.07
N GLU A 232 -14.36 -6.33 38.34
CA GLU A 232 -15.45 -7.31 38.44
C GLU A 232 -15.92 -7.51 39.89
N GLU A 233 -15.16 -7.05 40.89
CA GLU A 233 -15.53 -7.08 42.32
C GLU A 233 -16.36 -5.85 42.79
N ASP A 234 -16.57 -4.84 41.93
CA ASP A 234 -17.28 -3.59 42.25
C ASP A 234 -18.73 -3.53 41.68
N ILE A 235 -19.36 -4.70 41.46
CA ILE A 235 -20.78 -4.86 41.02
C ILE A 235 -21.59 -5.66 42.04
#